data_AF-A0A6J8DDL7-F1
#
_entry.id   AF-A0A6J8DDL7-F1
#
_cell.length_a   1.000
_cell.length_b   1.000
_cell.length_c   1.000
_cell.angle_alpha   90.00
_cell.angle_beta   90.00
_cell.angle_gamma   90.00
#
_symmetry.space_group_name_H-M   'P 1'
#
loop_
_entity.id
_entity.type
_entity.pdbx_description
1 polymer ?
#
loop_
_entity_poly.entity_id
_entity_poly.type
_entity_poly.pdbx_seq_one_letter_code
_entity_poly.pdbx_strand_id
1 'polypeptide(L)'
;MKIDKTTTQLVKIYTRPNWAKCDTNIYTSTLKLELECKSLRKESSVEERIKFLVNSIHKAGKKSIPKYRQLKSLKTVGKDIWNKKISQASRESKNAHTLWKKKINSQQNADTEKNNLTIKKGKLRQLQRQAYATRKENFINDIMQASQKDSKTFHKLVKQQRSKHDTNTDILYIGNQAFEGENILSAWQKHFETLGTPNFDENIFDLEHLKLSKLQNKIILEQDLQNKEITKATPTEIESAIRKLNTGKASDENGIVSEHYIYGH
;
A
#
# COMPACT_ATOMS: atom_id res chain seq x y z
N MET A 1 -41.49 -38.40 4.98
CA MET A 1 -40.15 -39.05 5.09
C MET A 1 -39.13 -37.98 5.46
N LYS A 2 -38.61 -38.01 6.69
CA LYS A 2 -37.50 -37.14 7.11
C LYS A 2 -36.21 -37.81 6.65
N ILE A 3 -35.43 -37.13 5.82
CA ILE A 3 -34.12 -37.59 5.38
C ILE A 3 -33.16 -37.29 6.54
N ASP A 4 -32.76 -38.33 7.27
CA ASP A 4 -31.71 -38.23 8.27
C ASP A 4 -30.40 -37.81 7.59
N LYS A 5 -29.97 -36.58 7.87
CA LYS A 5 -28.63 -36.09 7.50
C LYS A 5 -27.65 -36.74 8.48
N THR A 6 -27.19 -37.94 8.16
CA THR A 6 -26.02 -38.53 8.80
C THR A 6 -24.87 -37.53 8.65
N THR A 7 -24.41 -37.03 9.79
CA THR A 7 -23.35 -36.03 9.85
C THR A 7 -22.04 -36.73 9.49
N THR A 8 -21.66 -36.70 8.21
CA THR A 8 -20.38 -37.22 7.75
C THR A 8 -19.27 -36.42 8.43
N GLN A 9 -18.74 -36.92 9.53
CA GLN A 9 -17.60 -36.32 10.21
C GLN A 9 -16.41 -36.34 9.23
N LEU A 10 -16.05 -35.16 8.71
CA LEU A 10 -14.88 -34.97 7.88
C LEU A 10 -13.64 -35.46 8.63
N VAL A 11 -13.14 -36.63 8.25
CA VAL A 11 -11.89 -37.18 8.77
C VAL A 11 -10.78 -36.18 8.41
N LYS A 12 -10.19 -35.54 9.42
CA LYS A 12 -9.03 -34.66 9.21
C LYS A 12 -7.88 -35.49 8.66
N ILE A 13 -7.61 -35.36 7.36
CA ILE A 13 -6.45 -35.98 6.73
C ILE A 13 -5.21 -35.24 7.23
N TYR A 14 -4.43 -35.89 8.07
CA TYR A 14 -3.17 -35.34 8.55
C TYR A 14 -2.09 -35.51 7.48
N THR A 15 -1.53 -34.40 7.00
CA THR A 15 -0.37 -34.42 6.12
C THR A 15 0.87 -34.89 6.89
N ARG A 16 1.70 -35.74 6.24
CA ARG A 16 2.94 -36.24 6.83
C ARG A 16 3.88 -35.07 7.18
N PRO A 17 4.39 -34.97 8.43
CA PRO A 17 5.38 -33.96 8.80
C PRO A 17 6.66 -34.09 7.98
N ASN A 18 7.29 -32.95 7.64
CA ASN A 18 8.61 -32.97 7.01
C ASN A 18 9.68 -33.19 8.09
N TRP A 19 10.01 -34.45 8.34
CA TRP A 19 10.93 -34.88 9.40
C TRP A 19 12.34 -34.32 9.27
N ALA A 20 12.81 -33.99 8.05
CA ALA A 20 14.12 -33.38 7.84
C ALA A 20 14.25 -31.97 8.44
N LYS A 21 13.12 -31.31 8.76
CA LYS A 21 13.06 -29.97 9.35
C LYS A 21 12.58 -29.99 10.81
N CYS A 22 12.47 -31.17 11.40
CA CYS A 22 11.92 -31.36 12.74
C CYS A 22 13.04 -31.26 13.78
N ASP A 23 12.86 -30.43 14.79
CA ASP A 23 13.74 -30.45 15.96
C ASP A 23 13.36 -31.62 16.87
N THR A 24 14.28 -32.59 17.01
CA THR A 24 14.09 -33.84 17.77
C THR A 24 13.89 -33.60 19.27
N ASN A 25 14.55 -32.58 19.84
CA ASN A 25 14.45 -32.25 21.27
C ASN A 25 13.09 -31.60 21.58
N ILE A 26 12.63 -30.70 20.71
CA ILE A 26 11.31 -30.07 20.84
C ILE A 26 10.21 -31.11 20.59
N TYR A 27 10.40 -32.01 19.63
CA TYR A 27 9.44 -33.07 19.34
C TYR A 27 9.24 -33.99 20.55
N THR A 28 10.33 -34.51 21.11
CA THR A 28 10.29 -35.47 22.23
C THR A 28 9.75 -34.84 23.51
N SER A 29 10.16 -33.63 23.86
CA SER A 29 9.63 -32.90 25.02
C SER A 29 8.13 -32.60 24.89
N THR A 30 7.69 -32.17 23.71
CA THR A 30 6.26 -31.91 23.44
C THR A 30 5.43 -33.19 23.49
N LEU A 31 5.95 -34.30 22.94
CA LEU A 31 5.25 -35.58 22.95
C LEU A 31 5.10 -36.11 24.38
N LYS A 32 6.16 -36.04 25.20
CA LYS A 32 6.12 -36.45 26.61
C LYS A 32 5.07 -35.68 27.40
N LEU A 33 5.06 -34.34 27.27
CA LEU A 33 4.04 -33.49 27.90
C LEU A 33 2.61 -33.85 27.50
N GLU A 34 2.36 -34.11 26.20
CA GLU A 34 1.01 -34.45 25.74
C GLU A 34 0.58 -35.87 26.19
N LEU A 35 1.52 -36.78 26.39
CA LEU A 35 1.26 -38.13 26.92
C LEU A 35 1.02 -38.12 28.44
N GLU A 36 1.81 -37.35 29.20
CA GLU A 36 1.65 -37.16 30.65
C GLU A 36 0.31 -36.50 31.00
N CYS A 37 -0.15 -35.52 30.21
CA CYS A 37 -1.48 -34.91 30.38
C CYS A 37 -2.65 -35.90 30.27
N LYS A 38 -2.43 -37.09 29.68
CA LYS A 38 -3.47 -38.12 29.49
C LYS A 38 -3.33 -39.33 30.39
N SER A 39 -2.16 -39.62 30.99
CA SER A 39 -2.07 -40.66 32.04
C SER A 39 -2.97 -40.35 33.25
N LEU A 40 -3.45 -39.11 33.36
CA LEU A 40 -4.44 -38.63 34.31
C LEU A 40 -5.91 -38.92 33.95
N ARG A 41 -6.23 -39.38 32.73
CA ARG A 41 -7.61 -39.68 32.27
C ARG A 41 -7.81 -41.19 32.14
N LYS A 42 -8.49 -41.80 33.10
CA LYS A 42 -8.48 -43.26 33.31
C LYS A 42 -9.44 -44.10 32.46
N GLU A 43 -10.31 -43.53 31.63
CA GLU A 43 -11.30 -44.32 30.88
C GLU A 43 -11.44 -43.80 29.45
N SER A 44 -10.89 -44.52 28.48
CA SER A 44 -11.19 -44.32 27.06
C SER A 44 -11.04 -45.64 26.31
N SER A 45 -11.93 -45.86 25.35
CA SER A 45 -11.91 -47.05 24.47
C SER A 45 -10.57 -47.15 23.72
N VAL A 46 -10.16 -48.37 23.36
CA VAL A 46 -8.90 -48.62 22.63
C VAL A 46 -8.81 -47.75 21.37
N GLU A 47 -9.91 -47.56 20.65
CA GLU A 47 -9.96 -46.72 19.45
C GLU A 47 -9.71 -45.24 19.75
N GLU A 48 -10.21 -44.73 20.87
CA GLU A 48 -9.99 -43.35 21.31
C GLU A 48 -8.56 -43.11 21.77
N ARG A 49 -7.93 -44.15 22.36
CA ARG A 49 -6.52 -44.13 22.71
C ARG A 49 -5.65 -44.06 21.45
N ILE A 50 -5.97 -44.83 20.41
CA ILE A 50 -5.26 -44.79 19.12
C ILE A 50 -5.44 -43.44 18.43
N LYS A 51 -6.68 -42.94 18.31
CA LYS A 51 -6.96 -41.61 17.71
C LYS A 51 -6.21 -40.51 18.43
N PHE A 52 -6.15 -40.57 19.75
CA PHE A 52 -5.39 -39.60 20.53
C PHE A 52 -3.89 -39.70 20.27
N LEU A 53 -3.32 -40.90 20.29
CA LEU A 53 -1.88 -41.08 20.04
C LEU A 53 -1.50 -40.49 18.68
N VAL A 54 -2.29 -40.78 17.64
CA VAL A 54 -2.12 -40.23 16.30
C VAL A 54 -2.18 -38.70 16.34
N ASN A 55 -3.18 -38.11 17.02
CA ASN A 55 -3.30 -36.66 17.15
C ASN A 55 -2.12 -36.03 17.88
N SER A 56 -1.63 -36.66 18.96
CA SER A 56 -0.51 -36.18 19.77
C SER A 56 0.79 -36.22 18.98
N ILE A 57 1.04 -37.29 18.22
CA ILE A 57 2.17 -37.40 17.29
C ILE A 57 2.11 -36.28 16.24
N HIS A 58 0.95 -36.04 15.64
CA HIS A 58 0.79 -34.96 14.65
C HIS A 58 0.94 -33.56 15.26
N LYS A 59 0.46 -33.36 16.50
CA LYS A 59 0.57 -32.09 17.22
C LYS A 59 2.02 -31.80 17.61
N ALA A 60 2.73 -32.79 18.14
CA ALA A 60 4.16 -32.69 18.44
C ALA A 60 4.97 -32.44 17.16
N GLY A 61 4.68 -33.15 16.07
CA GLY A 61 5.31 -32.96 14.76
C GLY A 61 5.08 -31.55 14.18
N LYS A 62 3.90 -30.95 14.36
CA LYS A 62 3.62 -29.58 13.92
C LYS A 62 4.32 -28.51 14.77
N LYS A 63 4.48 -28.75 16.08
CA LYS A 63 5.13 -27.80 17.01
C LYS A 63 6.65 -27.79 16.86
N SER A 64 7.25 -28.93 16.55
CA SER A 64 8.70 -29.13 16.40
C SER A 64 9.27 -28.67 15.06
N ILE A 65 8.43 -28.37 14.07
CA ILE A 65 8.88 -27.76 12.81
C ILE A 65 8.96 -26.24 13.00
N PRO A 66 10.13 -25.62 12.78
CA PRO A 66 10.29 -24.17 12.84
C PRO A 66 9.31 -23.49 11.89
N LYS A 67 8.50 -22.56 12.42
CA LYS A 67 7.62 -21.72 11.60
C LYS A 67 8.45 -20.64 10.93
N TYR A 68 9.03 -20.96 9.78
CA TYR A 68 9.65 -19.94 8.94
C TYR A 68 8.61 -18.88 8.57
N ARG A 69 8.94 -17.61 8.79
CA ARG A 69 8.12 -16.50 8.32
C ARG A 69 7.98 -16.64 6.81
N GLN A 70 6.79 -16.97 6.32
CA GLN A 70 6.54 -16.97 4.89
C GLN A 70 6.81 -15.56 4.38
N LEU A 71 7.82 -15.42 3.52
CA LEU A 71 8.08 -14.17 2.81
C LEU A 71 6.81 -13.88 1.99
N LYS A 72 6.06 -12.86 2.41
CA LYS A 72 4.88 -12.43 1.69
C LYS A 72 5.36 -11.97 0.31
N SER A 73 4.89 -12.62 -0.74
CA SER A 73 5.17 -12.16 -2.10
C SER A 73 4.57 -10.76 -2.31
N LEU A 74 5.12 -9.96 -3.23
CA LEU A 74 4.54 -8.67 -3.60
C LEU A 74 3.05 -8.77 -3.99
N LYS A 75 2.64 -9.92 -4.54
CA LYS A 75 1.24 -10.23 -4.86
C LYS A 75 0.34 -10.43 -3.63
N THR A 76 0.91 -10.76 -2.46
CA THR A 76 0.18 -10.91 -1.20
C THR A 76 0.18 -9.64 -0.36
N VAL A 77 1.25 -8.81 -0.42
CA VAL A 77 1.29 -7.51 0.29
C VAL A 77 0.50 -6.43 -0.45
N GLY A 78 0.46 -6.49 -1.79
CA GLY A 78 -0.30 -5.57 -2.64
C GLY A 78 -1.49 -6.20 -3.34
N LYS A 79 -2.06 -7.30 -2.82
CA LYS A 79 -3.14 -8.05 -3.48
C LYS A 79 -4.29 -7.14 -3.92
N ASP A 80 -4.65 -6.22 -3.04
CA ASP A 80 -5.78 -5.31 -3.20
C ASP A 80 -5.63 -4.32 -4.37
N ILE A 81 -4.40 -4.00 -4.78
CA ILE A 81 -4.13 -3.14 -5.95
C ILE A 81 -3.70 -3.94 -7.17
N TRP A 82 -3.58 -5.27 -7.06
CA TRP A 82 -2.97 -6.10 -8.09
C TRP A 82 -3.97 -6.45 -9.21
N ASN A 83 -3.91 -5.69 -10.30
CA ASN A 83 -4.75 -5.92 -11.48
C ASN A 83 -3.99 -6.61 -12.65
N LYS A 84 -4.70 -6.97 -13.72
CA LYS A 84 -4.11 -7.61 -14.92
C LYS A 84 -2.99 -6.75 -15.54
N LYS A 85 -3.17 -5.42 -15.60
CA LYS A 85 -2.17 -4.48 -16.15
C LYS A 85 -0.86 -4.47 -15.35
N ILE A 86 -0.94 -4.43 -14.02
CA ILE A 86 0.22 -4.50 -13.12
C ILE A 86 0.89 -5.87 -13.21
N SER A 87 0.10 -6.95 -13.32
CA SER A 87 0.63 -8.30 -13.52
C SER A 87 1.45 -8.42 -14.80
N GLN A 88 0.94 -7.88 -15.91
CA GLN A 88 1.64 -7.83 -17.19
C GLN A 88 2.91 -6.96 -17.10
N ALA A 89 2.80 -5.72 -16.60
CA ALA A 89 3.96 -4.84 -16.42
C ALA A 89 5.03 -5.43 -15.49
N SER A 90 4.63 -6.21 -14.48
CA SER A 90 5.55 -6.93 -13.61
C SER A 90 6.30 -8.04 -14.35
N ARG A 91 5.61 -8.79 -15.23
CA ARG A 91 6.27 -9.77 -16.11
C ARG A 91 7.24 -9.10 -17.08
N GLU A 92 6.81 -8.01 -17.74
CA GLU A 92 7.66 -7.24 -18.65
C GLU A 92 8.92 -6.71 -17.96
N SER A 93 8.79 -6.14 -16.76
CA SER A 93 9.93 -5.64 -15.97
C SER A 93 10.88 -6.77 -15.56
N LYS A 94 10.36 -7.95 -15.21
CA LYS A 94 11.20 -9.13 -14.90
C LYS A 94 11.93 -9.63 -16.14
N ASN A 95 11.25 -9.69 -17.29
CA ASN A 95 11.86 -10.11 -18.55
C ASN A 95 12.98 -9.14 -18.97
N ALA A 96 12.74 -7.83 -18.88
CA ALA A 96 13.76 -6.81 -19.15
C ALA A 96 14.97 -6.93 -18.19
N HIS A 97 14.74 -7.24 -16.91
CA HIS A 97 15.81 -7.48 -15.95
C HIS A 97 16.65 -8.71 -16.32
N THR A 98 16.00 -9.80 -16.71
CA THR A 98 16.68 -11.02 -17.16
C THR A 98 17.51 -10.77 -18.41
N LEU A 99 16.99 -10.02 -19.39
CA LEU A 99 17.72 -9.66 -20.61
C LEU A 99 18.95 -8.79 -20.31
N TRP A 100 18.79 -7.75 -19.49
CA TRP A 100 19.90 -6.91 -19.05
C TRP A 100 20.98 -7.72 -18.31
N LYS A 101 20.58 -8.62 -17.40
CA LYS A 101 21.53 -9.52 -16.71
C LYS A 101 22.26 -10.46 -17.65
N LYS A 102 21.58 -11.02 -18.65
CA LYS A 102 22.22 -11.87 -19.67
C LYS A 102 23.27 -11.10 -20.45
N LYS A 103 22.94 -9.89 -20.92
CA LYS A 103 23.86 -9.02 -21.67
C LYS A 103 25.11 -8.61 -20.89
N ILE A 104 24.94 -8.24 -19.61
CA ILE A 104 26.08 -7.96 -18.70
C ILE A 104 27.00 -9.18 -18.56
N ASN A 105 26.42 -10.36 -18.36
CA ASN A 105 27.20 -11.57 -18.17
C ASN A 105 27.94 -12.01 -19.45
N SER A 106 27.51 -11.54 -20.62
CA SER A 106 28.17 -11.76 -21.91
C SER A 106 29.22 -10.69 -22.26
N GLN A 107 29.60 -9.81 -21.32
CA GLN A 107 30.59 -8.73 -21.51
C GLN A 107 30.31 -7.80 -22.71
N GLN A 108 29.04 -7.70 -23.12
CA GLN A 108 28.60 -6.78 -24.17
C GLN A 108 28.13 -5.45 -23.58
N ASN A 109 28.13 -4.39 -24.37
CA ASN A 109 27.46 -3.15 -23.99
C ASN A 109 25.96 -3.45 -23.72
N ALA A 110 25.50 -3.09 -22.52
CA ALA A 110 24.17 -3.37 -21.98
C ALA A 110 23.34 -2.10 -21.73
N ASP A 111 23.77 -0.94 -22.24
CA ASP A 111 23.15 0.36 -21.99
C ASP A 111 21.71 0.43 -22.53
N THR A 112 21.46 -0.16 -23.71
CA THR A 112 20.12 -0.20 -24.31
C THR A 112 19.17 -1.06 -23.47
N GLU A 113 19.60 -2.24 -22.99
CA GLU A 113 18.78 -3.08 -22.12
C GLU A 113 18.60 -2.47 -20.72
N LYS A 114 19.60 -1.73 -20.21
CA LYS A 114 19.51 -0.98 -18.96
C LYS A 114 18.48 0.15 -19.06
N ASN A 115 18.45 0.87 -20.18
CA ASN A 115 17.46 1.89 -20.46
C ASN A 115 16.05 1.28 -20.57
N ASN A 116 15.91 0.17 -21.31
CA ASN A 116 14.64 -0.55 -21.40
C ASN A 116 14.15 -1.05 -20.02
N LEU A 117 15.04 -1.62 -19.19
CA LEU A 117 14.74 -2.01 -17.82
C LEU A 117 14.22 -0.82 -16.99
N THR A 118 14.87 0.33 -17.11
CA THR A 118 14.49 1.56 -16.40
C THR A 118 13.09 2.02 -16.79
N ILE A 119 12.79 2.06 -18.09
CA ILE A 119 11.46 2.39 -18.63
C ILE A 119 10.40 1.41 -18.11
N LYS A 120 10.64 0.09 -18.20
CA LYS A 120 9.69 -0.93 -17.75
C LYS A 120 9.46 -0.90 -16.23
N LYS A 121 10.49 -0.65 -15.43
CA LYS A 121 10.36 -0.42 -13.98
C LYS A 121 9.58 0.86 -13.68
N GLY A 122 9.83 1.94 -14.42
CA GLY A 122 9.08 3.19 -14.31
C GLY A 122 7.58 2.99 -14.55
N LYS A 123 7.23 2.33 -15.66
CA LYS A 123 5.85 1.98 -16.01
C LYS A 123 5.17 1.11 -14.93
N LEU A 124 5.86 0.12 -14.37
CA LEU A 124 5.33 -0.69 -13.28
C LEU A 124 5.01 0.17 -12.04
N ARG A 125 5.94 1.04 -11.62
CA ARG A 125 5.72 1.94 -10.48
C ARG A 125 4.57 2.91 -10.73
N GLN A 126 4.48 3.45 -11.94
CA GLN A 126 3.39 4.34 -12.35
C GLN A 126 2.03 3.65 -12.21
N LEU A 127 1.88 2.45 -12.77
CA LEU A 127 0.64 1.68 -12.68
C LEU A 127 0.28 1.33 -11.22
N GLN A 128 1.27 0.99 -10.39
CA GLN A 128 1.06 0.76 -8.97
C GLN A 128 0.58 2.03 -8.25
N ARG A 129 1.21 3.17 -8.50
CA ARG A 129 0.81 4.47 -7.92
C ARG A 129 -0.60 4.85 -8.33
N GLN A 130 -0.96 4.70 -9.60
CA GLN A 130 -2.32 4.93 -10.10
C GLN A 130 -3.33 4.03 -9.38
N ALA A 131 -3.05 2.72 -9.28
CA ALA A 131 -3.95 1.80 -8.59
C ALA A 131 -4.11 2.12 -7.09
N TYR A 132 -3.04 2.57 -6.41
CA TYR A 132 -3.13 3.06 -5.04
C TYR A 132 -3.98 4.34 -4.93
N ALA A 133 -3.81 5.28 -5.85
CA ALA A 133 -4.59 6.52 -5.88
C ALA A 133 -6.08 6.22 -6.09
N THR A 134 -6.43 5.42 -7.10
CA THR A 134 -7.81 4.98 -7.36
C THR A 134 -8.40 4.24 -6.16
N ARG A 135 -7.62 3.37 -5.50
CA ARG A 135 -8.10 2.70 -4.28
C ARG A 135 -8.40 3.71 -3.17
N LYS A 136 -7.54 4.70 -2.96
CA LYS A 136 -7.73 5.74 -1.94
C LYS A 136 -9.00 6.53 -2.22
N GLU A 137 -9.21 6.91 -3.48
CA GLU A 137 -10.40 7.61 -3.94
C GLU A 137 -11.67 6.78 -3.74
N ASN A 138 -11.67 5.52 -4.17
CA ASN A 138 -12.78 4.60 -3.94
C ASN A 138 -13.10 4.44 -2.45
N PHE A 139 -12.09 4.32 -1.59
CA PHE A 139 -12.28 4.22 -0.15
C PHE A 139 -12.89 5.49 0.46
N ILE A 140 -12.51 6.68 -0.03
CA ILE A 140 -13.14 7.95 0.37
C ILE A 140 -14.60 7.97 -0.08
N ASN A 141 -14.89 7.54 -1.31
CA ASN A 141 -16.25 7.44 -1.83
C ASN A 141 -17.10 6.46 -1.01
N ASP A 142 -16.54 5.31 -0.61
CA ASP A 142 -17.21 4.33 0.25
C ASP A 142 -17.56 4.94 1.61
N ILE A 143 -16.67 5.77 2.20
CA ILE A 143 -16.95 6.52 3.43
C ILE A 143 -18.11 7.50 3.22
N MET A 144 -18.08 8.28 2.14
CA MET A 144 -19.13 9.27 1.82
C MET A 144 -20.48 8.63 1.55
N GLN A 145 -20.52 7.46 0.90
CA GLN A 145 -21.76 6.72 0.67
C GLN A 145 -22.29 6.10 1.98
N ALA A 146 -21.39 5.52 2.79
CA ALA A 146 -21.76 4.91 4.06
C ALA A 146 -22.26 5.97 5.06
N SER A 147 -21.71 7.19 5.05
CA SER A 147 -22.15 8.26 5.96
C SER A 147 -23.61 8.66 5.76
N GLN A 148 -24.16 8.46 4.56
CA GLN A 148 -25.54 8.82 4.24
C GLN A 148 -26.57 7.75 4.65
N LYS A 149 -26.19 6.47 4.69
CA LYS A 149 -27.16 5.35 4.77
C LYS A 149 -26.82 4.25 5.77
N ASP A 150 -25.55 4.08 6.17
CA ASP A 150 -25.11 2.98 7.03
C ASP A 150 -24.04 3.44 8.04
N SER A 151 -24.52 3.89 9.20
CA SER A 151 -23.68 4.33 10.32
C SER A 151 -22.69 3.26 10.79
N LYS A 152 -23.08 1.98 10.78
CA LYS A 152 -22.20 0.89 11.24
C LYS A 152 -21.02 0.70 10.31
N THR A 153 -21.28 0.70 9.00
CA THR A 153 -20.23 0.59 7.97
C THR A 153 -19.37 1.84 7.94
N PHE A 154 -19.96 3.03 8.08
CA PHE A 154 -19.23 4.29 8.18
C PHE A 154 -18.22 4.27 9.33
N HIS A 155 -18.66 3.97 10.57
CA HIS A 155 -17.75 3.92 11.71
C HIS A 155 -16.67 2.84 11.56
N LYS A 156 -16.96 1.73 10.90
CA LYS A 156 -15.97 0.69 10.58
C LYS A 156 -14.90 1.20 9.60
N LEU A 157 -15.30 1.88 8.52
CA LEU A 157 -14.38 2.43 7.53
C LEU A 157 -13.51 3.55 8.14
N VAL A 158 -14.10 4.45 8.92
CA VAL A 158 -13.35 5.49 9.65
C VAL A 158 -12.34 4.87 10.62
N LYS A 159 -12.70 3.80 11.33
CA LYS A 159 -11.77 3.05 12.19
C LYS A 159 -10.64 2.38 11.41
N GLN A 160 -10.88 1.93 10.18
CA GLN A 160 -9.83 1.37 9.32
C GLN A 160 -8.85 2.44 8.80
N GLN A 161 -9.33 3.67 8.57
CA GLN A 161 -8.49 4.80 8.15
C GLN A 161 -7.56 5.28 9.27
N ARG A 162 -8.04 5.27 10.52
CA ARG A 162 -7.20 5.56 11.68
C ARG A 162 -6.10 4.50 11.75
N SER A 163 -4.85 4.92 11.53
CA SER A 163 -3.71 4.05 11.78
C SER A 163 -3.78 3.55 13.21
N LYS A 164 -3.51 2.26 13.43
CA LYS A 164 -3.31 1.69 14.78
C LYS A 164 -1.99 2.24 15.32
N HIS A 165 -1.95 3.53 15.61
CA HIS A 165 -0.92 4.12 16.43
C HIS A 165 -1.45 4.10 17.86
N ASP A 166 -1.22 2.99 18.55
CA ASP A 166 -1.13 2.96 20.02
C ASP A 166 0.22 3.57 20.46
N THR A 167 0.73 4.57 19.73
CA THR A 167 1.82 5.39 20.25
C THR A 167 1.14 6.45 21.10
N ASN A 168 0.79 6.08 22.33
CA ASN A 168 0.64 7.08 23.36
C ASN A 168 2.00 7.77 23.49
N THR A 169 2.02 9.07 23.25
CA THR A 169 3.21 9.88 23.52
C THR A 169 3.29 10.00 25.03
N ASP A 170 4.15 9.21 25.68
CA ASP A 170 4.32 9.28 27.14
C ASP A 170 5.06 10.57 27.54
N ILE A 171 5.98 11.03 26.68
CA ILE A 171 6.80 12.23 26.88
C ILE A 171 6.88 13.02 25.56
N LEU A 172 6.50 14.29 25.60
CA LEU A 172 6.62 15.25 24.51
C LEU A 172 7.78 16.21 24.79
N TYR A 173 8.72 16.34 23.86
CA TYR A 173 9.78 17.35 23.93
C TYR A 173 9.45 18.53 23.01
N ILE A 174 9.38 19.74 23.57
CA ILE A 174 9.27 21.01 22.82
C ILE A 174 10.46 21.87 23.20
N GLY A 175 11.38 22.08 22.25
CA GLY A 175 12.68 22.69 22.53
C GLY A 175 13.49 21.85 23.53
N ASN A 176 13.90 22.45 24.64
CA ASN A 176 14.63 21.78 25.73
C ASN A 176 13.73 21.38 26.91
N GLN A 177 12.41 21.43 26.77
CA GLN A 177 11.46 21.08 27.82
C GLN A 177 10.71 19.78 27.51
N ALA A 178 10.63 18.91 28.51
CA ALA A 178 9.87 17.67 28.48
C ALA A 178 8.51 17.86 29.17
N PHE A 179 7.45 17.37 28.53
CA PHE A 179 6.07 17.43 29.00
C PHE A 179 5.48 16.02 29.03
N GLU A 180 4.81 15.66 30.12
CA GLU A 180 4.28 14.30 30.34
C GLU A 180 2.79 14.34 30.71
N GLY A 181 2.08 13.25 30.40
CA GLY A 181 0.69 13.06 30.79
C GLY A 181 -0.28 14.14 30.28
N GLU A 182 -1.08 14.72 31.18
CA GLU A 182 -2.09 15.73 30.84
C GLU A 182 -1.49 17.05 30.31
N ASN A 183 -0.22 17.33 30.64
CA ASN A 183 0.48 18.54 30.19
C ASN A 183 0.91 18.48 28.71
N ILE A 184 0.84 17.31 28.08
CA ILE A 184 1.17 17.15 26.65
C ILE A 184 0.21 17.95 25.78
N LEU A 185 -1.08 17.97 26.13
CA LEU A 185 -2.11 18.70 25.35
C LEU A 185 -1.91 20.22 25.46
N SER A 186 -1.67 20.73 26.67
CA SER A 186 -1.43 22.16 26.90
C SER A 186 -0.11 22.61 26.27
N ALA A 187 0.93 21.77 26.30
CA ALA A 187 2.20 22.05 25.66
C ALA A 187 2.08 22.10 24.13
N TRP A 188 1.34 21.16 23.52
CA TRP A 188 1.02 21.20 22.09
C TRP A 188 0.25 22.46 21.70
N GLN A 189 -0.79 22.80 22.47
CA GLN A 189 -1.58 24.01 22.25
C GLN A 189 -0.68 25.24 22.23
N LYS A 190 0.14 25.40 23.26
CA LYS A 190 1.05 26.56 23.40
C LYS A 190 2.12 26.59 22.30
N HIS A 191 2.66 25.44 21.92
CA HIS A 191 3.65 25.35 20.84
C HIS A 191 3.06 25.80 19.50
N PHE A 192 1.88 25.28 19.13
CA PHE A 192 1.23 25.68 17.88
C PHE A 192 0.69 27.11 17.92
N GLU A 193 0.22 27.58 19.08
CA GLU A 193 -0.14 28.98 19.29
C GLU A 193 1.06 29.89 19.02
N THR A 194 2.26 29.51 19.52
CA THR A 194 3.52 30.24 19.27
C THR A 194 3.92 30.20 17.80
N LEU A 195 3.77 29.06 17.11
CA LEU A 195 4.04 28.97 15.67
C LEU A 195 3.05 29.79 14.82
N GLY A 196 1.80 29.89 15.28
CA GLY A 196 0.74 30.64 14.60
C GLY A 196 0.70 32.13 14.94
N THR A 197 1.34 32.55 16.04
CA THR A 197 1.49 33.97 16.38
C THR A 197 2.75 34.52 15.69
N PRO A 198 2.62 35.52 14.81
CA PRO A 198 3.78 36.14 14.20
C PRO A 198 4.63 36.77 15.30
N ASN A 199 5.86 36.31 15.45
CA ASN A 199 6.83 36.99 16.30
C ASN A 199 7.39 38.18 15.50
N PHE A 200 7.07 39.40 15.93
CA PHE A 200 7.51 40.64 15.27
C PHE A 200 8.87 41.14 15.79
N ASP A 201 9.63 40.31 16.52
CA ASP A 201 10.99 40.63 16.93
C ASP A 201 11.88 40.85 15.69
N GLU A 202 12.49 42.03 15.59
CA GLU A 202 13.30 42.47 14.43
C GLU A 202 14.52 41.57 14.17
N ASN A 203 14.95 40.77 15.17
CA ASN A 203 16.07 39.85 15.05
C ASN A 203 15.71 38.46 14.46
N ILE A 204 14.42 38.12 14.36
CA ILE A 204 13.95 36.80 13.88
C ILE A 204 13.07 36.95 12.64
N PHE A 205 12.35 38.06 12.53
CA PHE A 205 11.46 38.30 11.41
C PHE A 205 12.18 39.04 10.27
N ASP A 206 12.34 38.36 9.13
CA ASP A 206 12.99 38.91 7.94
C ASP A 206 12.11 40.00 7.29
N LEU A 207 12.24 41.22 7.80
CA LEU A 207 11.56 42.41 7.30
C LEU A 207 11.95 42.74 5.86
N GLU A 208 13.13 42.34 5.40
CA GLU A 208 13.54 42.51 4.01
C GLU A 208 12.77 41.58 3.09
N HIS A 209 12.65 40.30 3.45
CA HIS A 209 11.86 39.33 2.69
C HIS A 209 10.38 39.74 2.61
N LEU A 210 9.80 40.27 3.68
CA LEU A 210 8.43 40.81 3.66
C LEU A 210 8.30 41.97 2.65
N LYS A 211 9.27 42.89 2.61
CA LYS A 211 9.29 44.01 1.65
C LYS A 211 9.38 43.51 0.21
N LEU A 212 10.26 42.54 -0.05
CA LEU A 212 10.41 41.92 -1.38
C LEU A 212 9.14 41.21 -1.83
N SER A 213 8.50 40.45 -0.94
CA SER A 213 7.26 39.73 -1.25
C SER A 213 6.11 40.69 -1.57
N LYS A 214 6.00 41.80 -0.83
CA LYS A 214 5.02 42.86 -1.14
C LYS A 214 5.28 43.52 -2.50
N LEU A 215 6.54 43.77 -2.84
CA LEU A 215 6.93 44.34 -4.13
C LEU A 215 6.59 43.40 -5.29
N GLN A 216 6.88 42.10 -5.15
CA GLN A 216 6.54 41.10 -6.16
C GLN A 216 5.02 41.03 -6.41
N ASN A 217 4.22 41.00 -5.34
CA ASN A 217 2.76 40.96 -5.47
C ASN A 217 2.23 42.22 -6.16
N LYS A 218 2.84 43.39 -5.92
CA LYS A 218 2.50 44.63 -6.62
C LYS A 218 2.79 44.55 -8.11
N ILE A 219 3.96 44.01 -8.50
CA ILE A 219 4.32 43.81 -9.91
C ILE A 219 3.35 42.86 -10.61
N ILE A 220 2.97 41.75 -9.96
CA ILE A 220 2.02 40.78 -10.51
C ILE A 220 0.66 41.45 -10.74
N LEU A 221 0.15 42.20 -9.76
CA LEU A 221 -1.12 42.92 -9.90
C LEU A 221 -1.07 43.97 -11.00
N GLU A 222 0.03 44.70 -11.15
CA GLU A 222 0.22 45.67 -12.23
C GLU A 222 0.28 44.99 -13.60
N GLN A 223 0.90 43.81 -13.72
CA GLN A 223 0.93 43.02 -14.95
C GLN A 223 -0.44 42.42 -15.29
N ASP A 224 -1.17 41.92 -14.30
CA ASP A 224 -2.53 41.39 -14.46
C ASP A 224 -3.52 42.51 -14.84
N LEU A 225 -3.34 43.73 -14.32
CA LEU A 225 -4.13 44.89 -14.73
C LEU A 225 -3.79 45.37 -16.15
N GLN A 226 -2.55 45.17 -16.59
CA GLN A 226 -2.10 45.43 -17.96
C GLN A 226 -2.52 44.36 -18.97
N ASN A 227 -3.36 43.38 -18.58
CA ASN A 227 -3.84 42.28 -19.41
C ASN A 227 -4.06 42.72 -20.86
N LYS A 228 -3.08 42.37 -21.71
CA LYS A 228 -3.22 42.37 -23.15
C LYS A 228 -4.43 41.49 -23.45
N GLU A 229 -5.36 41.98 -24.26
CA GLU A 229 -6.43 41.14 -24.81
C GLU A 229 -5.80 39.83 -25.29
N ILE A 230 -6.34 38.70 -24.83
CA ILE A 230 -5.94 37.39 -25.32
C ILE A 230 -6.22 37.41 -26.81
N THR A 231 -5.16 37.51 -27.62
CA THR A 231 -5.27 37.52 -29.08
C THR A 231 -5.98 36.25 -29.50
N LYS A 232 -7.15 36.41 -30.14
CA LYS A 232 -7.93 35.28 -30.64
C LYS A 232 -7.06 34.47 -31.60
N ALA A 233 -7.00 33.16 -31.39
CA ALA A 233 -6.22 32.26 -32.23
C ALA A 233 -6.66 32.37 -33.69
N THR A 234 -5.68 32.51 -34.59
CA THR A 234 -5.93 32.59 -36.03
C THR A 234 -6.21 31.19 -36.61
N PRO A 235 -6.97 31.07 -37.71
CA PRO A 235 -7.24 29.77 -38.33
C PRO A 235 -5.97 28.99 -38.68
N THR A 236 -4.91 29.69 -39.09
CA THR A 236 -3.61 29.10 -39.42
C THR A 236 -2.88 28.52 -38.21
N GLU A 237 -2.98 29.18 -37.04
CA GLU A 237 -2.46 28.65 -35.78
C GLU A 237 -3.23 27.40 -35.32
N ILE A 238 -4.55 27.40 -35.51
CA ILE A 238 -5.41 26.25 -35.20
C ILE A 238 -5.02 25.05 -36.08
N GLU A 239 -4.86 25.25 -37.39
CA GLU A 239 -4.40 24.19 -38.31
C GLU A 239 -3.00 23.67 -37.94
N SER A 240 -2.07 24.58 -37.59
CA SER A 240 -0.74 24.20 -37.12
C SER A 240 -0.79 23.36 -35.84
N ALA A 241 -1.68 23.71 -34.91
CA ALA A 241 -1.87 22.99 -33.67
C ALA A 241 -2.49 21.59 -33.92
N ILE A 242 -3.49 21.48 -34.79
CA ILE A 242 -4.13 20.21 -35.17
C ILE A 242 -3.10 19.25 -35.76
N ARG A 243 -2.23 19.72 -36.68
CA ARG A 243 -1.17 18.88 -37.27
C ARG A 243 -0.11 18.41 -36.26
N LYS A 244 0.05 19.14 -35.15
CA LYS A 244 1.00 18.80 -34.08
C LYS A 244 0.40 17.90 -32.99
N LEU A 245 -0.88 17.53 -33.10
CA LEU A 245 -1.49 16.60 -32.16
C LEU A 245 -0.79 15.23 -32.25
N ASN A 246 -0.48 14.67 -31.08
CA ASN A 246 0.17 13.37 -31.00
C ASN A 246 -0.82 12.26 -31.38
N THR A 247 -0.51 11.49 -32.42
CA THR A 247 -1.30 10.34 -32.85
C THR A 247 -1.13 9.14 -31.90
N GLY A 248 -2.08 8.20 -31.96
CA GLY A 248 -2.09 6.97 -31.18
C GLY A 248 -2.44 7.16 -29.70
N LYS A 249 -3.08 8.29 -29.34
CA LYS A 249 -3.60 8.55 -28.00
C LYS A 249 -5.00 7.96 -27.83
N ALA A 250 -5.38 7.71 -26.58
CA ALA A 250 -6.70 7.20 -26.26
C ALA A 250 -7.76 8.27 -26.58
N SER A 251 -8.96 7.82 -26.99
CA SER A 251 -10.08 8.70 -27.26
C SER A 251 -10.55 9.43 -26.01
N ASP A 252 -11.18 10.58 -26.20
CA ASP A 252 -11.88 11.29 -25.14
C ASP A 252 -13.21 10.59 -24.76
N GLU A 253 -13.98 11.22 -23.87
CA GLU A 253 -15.28 10.75 -23.41
C GLU A 253 -16.34 10.60 -24.51
N ASN A 254 -16.15 11.30 -25.64
CA ASN A 254 -17.02 11.24 -26.82
C ASN A 254 -16.50 10.28 -27.89
N GLY A 255 -15.40 9.58 -27.64
CA GLY A 255 -14.79 8.67 -28.61
C GLY A 255 -13.96 9.38 -29.70
N ILE A 256 -13.67 10.67 -29.54
CA ILE A 256 -12.88 11.44 -30.50
C ILE A 256 -11.39 11.20 -30.25
N VAL A 257 -10.63 10.90 -31.31
CA VAL A 257 -9.18 10.75 -31.31
C VAL A 257 -8.54 11.86 -32.14
N SER A 258 -7.24 12.11 -31.92
CA SER A 258 -6.43 13.08 -32.68
C SER A 258 -6.53 12.91 -34.20
N GLU A 259 -6.64 11.67 -34.65
CA GLU A 259 -6.75 11.26 -36.04
C GLU A 259 -8.04 11.77 -36.68
N HIS A 260 -9.13 11.91 -35.92
CA HIS A 260 -10.36 12.51 -36.43
C HIS A 260 -10.19 14.00 -36.75
N TYR A 261 -9.34 14.72 -36.02
CA TYR A 261 -9.01 16.11 -36.33
C TYR A 261 -7.94 16.20 -37.43
N ILE A 262 -6.97 15.30 -37.47
CA ILE A 262 -5.89 15.36 -38.48
C ILE A 262 -6.38 14.94 -39.87
N TYR A 263 -7.27 13.94 -39.95
CA TYR A 263 -7.71 13.32 -41.21
C TYR A 263 -9.20 13.52 -41.53
N GLY A 264 -10.00 14.05 -40.60
CA GLY A 264 -11.44 14.25 -40.78
C GLY A 264 -11.82 15.62 -41.37
N HIS A 265 -10.86 16.32 -41.97
CA HIS A 265 -11.06 17.54 -42.73
C HIS A 265 -11.21 17.25 -44.22
#